data_AF-A0A7T5RD48-F1
#
_entry.id   AF-A0A7T5RD48-F1
#
_cell.length_a   1.000
_cell.length_b   1.000
_cell.length_c   1.000
_cell.angle_alpha   90.00
_cell.angle_beta   90.00
_cell.angle_gamma   90.00
#
_symmetry.space_group_name_H-M   'P 1'
#
loop_
_entity.id
_entity.type
_entity.pdbx_description
1 polymer ?
#
loop_
_entity_poly.entity_id
_entity_poly.type
_entity_poly.pdbx_seq_one_letter_code
_entity_poly.pdbx_strand_id
1 'polypeptide(L)'
;MIDDLKDPKEVESFLTDFFDEDELEKYIKRISIAYWLKKGRDQENIKRNLSATSKEITEAEKSLKKEGIKLALKKIEAEEWANVWSEKIKRFTKKK
;
A
#
# COMPACT_ATOMS: atom_id res chain seq x y z
N MET A 1 -14.38 -10.29 13.96
CA MET A 1 -14.44 -9.92 12.51
C MET A 1 -13.10 -9.24 12.15
N ILE A 2 -12.72 -8.99 10.90
CA ILE A 2 -11.46 -8.22 10.62
C ILE A 2 -11.49 -6.84 11.32
N ASP A 3 -12.69 -6.28 11.55
CA ASP A 3 -12.93 -5.06 12.30
C ASP A 3 -12.59 -5.13 13.82
N ASP A 4 -12.36 -6.34 14.37
CA ASP A 4 -11.89 -6.50 15.76
C ASP A 4 -10.38 -6.25 15.90
N LEU A 5 -9.62 -6.30 14.79
CA LEU A 5 -8.18 -6.05 14.80
C LEU A 5 -7.94 -4.55 15.02
N LYS A 6 -7.78 -4.16 16.28
CA LYS A 6 -7.61 -2.75 16.68
C LYS A 6 -6.14 -2.39 16.88
N ASP A 7 -5.28 -3.37 17.18
CA ASP A 7 -3.86 -3.11 17.34
C ASP A 7 -3.10 -3.25 16.00
N PRO A 8 -2.21 -2.30 15.67
CA PRO A 8 -1.33 -2.40 14.51
C PRO A 8 -0.58 -3.74 14.40
N LYS A 9 -0.17 -4.33 15.53
CA LYS A 9 0.57 -5.60 15.53
C LYS A 9 -0.32 -6.79 15.20
N GLU A 10 -1.59 -6.73 15.59
CA GLU A 10 -2.58 -7.78 15.25
C GLU A 10 -2.89 -7.76 13.75
N VAL A 11 -3.09 -6.58 13.18
CA VAL A 11 -3.26 -6.40 11.73
C VAL A 11 -2.02 -6.86 10.98
N GLU A 12 -0.83 -6.48 11.45
CA GLU A 12 0.43 -6.92 10.85
C GLU A 12 0.59 -8.44 10.86
N SER A 13 0.37 -9.08 12.02
CA SER A 13 0.48 -10.54 12.14
C SER A 13 -0.54 -11.24 11.24
N PHE A 14 -1.78 -10.75 11.21
CA PHE A 14 -2.80 -11.27 10.30
C PHE A 14 -2.35 -11.16 8.84
N LEU A 15 -1.85 -10.00 8.40
CA LEU A 15 -1.42 -9.82 7.02
C LEU A 15 -0.23 -10.70 6.65
N THR A 16 0.69 -10.99 7.58
CA THR A 16 1.84 -11.86 7.32
C THR A 16 1.53 -13.36 7.39
N ASP A 17 0.56 -13.77 8.20
CA ASP A 17 0.14 -15.18 8.29
C ASP A 17 -0.93 -15.54 7.25
N PHE A 18 -1.74 -14.56 6.81
CA PHE A 18 -2.83 -14.79 5.86
C PHE A 18 -2.38 -14.72 4.40
N PHE A 19 -1.44 -13.83 4.08
CA PHE A 19 -0.91 -13.67 2.72
C PHE A 19 0.47 -14.30 2.61
N ASP A 20 0.71 -15.03 1.52
CA ASP A 20 2.06 -15.39 1.14
C ASP A 20 2.89 -14.16 0.74
N GLU A 21 4.22 -14.27 0.78
CA GLU A 21 5.14 -13.14 0.56
C GLU A 21 4.87 -12.38 -0.76
N ASP A 22 4.54 -13.10 -1.83
CA ASP A 22 4.26 -12.52 -3.15
C ASP A 22 2.92 -11.77 -3.21
N GLU A 23 1.89 -12.29 -2.51
CA GLU A 23 0.58 -11.66 -2.41
C GLU A 23 0.64 -10.41 -1.55
N LEU A 24 1.34 -10.51 -0.42
CA LEU A 24 1.57 -9.40 0.48
C LEU A 24 2.36 -8.28 -0.22
N GLU A 25 3.41 -8.63 -0.98
CA GLU A 25 4.16 -7.66 -1.79
C GLU A 25 3.25 -6.94 -2.79
N LYS A 26 2.44 -7.68 -3.56
CA LYS A 26 1.49 -7.11 -4.53
C LYS A 26 0.48 -6.19 -3.85
N TYR A 27 -0.06 -6.61 -2.71
CA TYR A 27 -1.03 -5.84 -1.95
C TYR A 27 -0.43 -4.53 -1.43
N ILE A 28 0.73 -4.61 -0.79
CA ILE A 28 1.47 -3.46 -0.27
C ILE A 28 1.80 -2.49 -1.40
N LYS A 29 2.33 -2.99 -2.52
CA LYS A 29 2.70 -2.18 -3.69
C LYS A 29 1.50 -1.44 -4.24
N ARG A 30 0.35 -2.10 -4.36
CA ARG A 30 -0.90 -1.49 -4.84
C ARG A 30 -1.37 -0.33 -3.95
N ILE A 31 -1.39 -0.52 -2.63
CA ILE A 31 -1.76 0.54 -1.67
C ILE A 31 -0.80 1.72 -1.76
N SER A 32 0.49 1.43 -1.91
CA SER A 32 1.54 2.44 -1.94
C SER A 32 1.46 3.33 -3.17
N ILE A 33 1.22 2.72 -4.33
CA ILE A 33 0.96 3.46 -5.58
C ILE A 33 -0.27 4.34 -5.41
N ALA A 34 -1.38 3.80 -4.87
CA ALA A 34 -2.60 4.57 -4.65
C ALA A 34 -2.38 5.74 -3.67
N TYR A 35 -1.61 5.53 -2.60
CA TYR A 35 -1.24 6.57 -1.64
C TYR A 35 -0.42 7.69 -2.28
N TRP A 36 0.59 7.34 -3.10
CA TRP A 36 1.43 8.34 -3.77
C TRP A 36 0.66 9.13 -4.83
N LEU A 37 -0.22 8.46 -5.58
CA LEU A 37 -1.13 9.11 -6.52
C LEU A 37 -2.08 10.07 -5.79
N LYS A 38 -2.64 9.69 -4.63
CA LYS A 38 -3.48 10.56 -3.81
C LYS A 38 -2.70 11.78 -3.31
N LYS A 39 -1.40 11.64 -3.02
CA LYS A 39 -0.49 12.74 -2.67
C LYS A 39 -0.08 13.63 -3.84
N GLY A 40 -0.56 13.37 -5.06
CA GLY A 40 -0.24 14.14 -6.25
C GLY A 40 1.19 13.93 -6.77
N ARG A 41 1.81 12.78 -6.48
CA ARG A 41 3.13 12.43 -7.05
C ARG A 41 2.98 12.07 -8.53
N ASP A 42 3.95 12.50 -9.34
CA ASP A 42 3.99 12.18 -10.76
C ASP A 42 4.15 10.68 -11.03
N GLN A 43 3.52 10.20 -12.11
CA GLN A 43 3.58 8.79 -12.49
C GLN A 43 5.01 8.29 -12.72
N GLU A 44 5.89 9.11 -13.31
CA GLU A 44 7.32 8.77 -13.47
C GLU A 44 8.04 8.62 -12.12
N ASN A 45 7.69 9.46 -11.15
CA ASN A 45 8.26 9.40 -9.81
C ASN A 45 7.85 8.10 -9.10
N ILE A 46 6.57 7.74 -9.21
CA ILE A 46 6.01 6.49 -8.68
C ILE A 46 6.65 5.27 -9.35
N LYS A 47 6.77 5.30 -10.69
CA LYS A 47 7.40 4.24 -11.48
C LYS A 47 8.82 3.97 -11.02
N ARG A 48 9.60 5.04 -10.81
CA ARG A 48 11.02 4.95 -10.43
C ARG A 48 11.23 4.55 -8.97
N ASN A 49 10.39 5.01 -8.05
CA ASN A 49 10.59 4.75 -6.62
C ASN A 49 9.94 3.44 -6.13
N LEU A 50 8.81 3.04 -6.73
CA LEU A 50 8.07 1.84 -6.31
C LEU A 50 8.22 0.67 -7.28
N SER A 51 9.06 0.82 -8.32
CA SER A 51 9.20 -0.16 -9.41
C SER A 51 7.83 -0.58 -9.99
N ALA A 52 6.90 0.38 -10.04
CA ALA A 52 5.53 0.16 -10.50
C ALA A 52 5.50 0.16 -12.02
N THR A 53 4.71 -0.71 -12.62
CA THR A 53 4.43 -0.69 -14.06
C THR A 53 3.31 0.31 -14.37
N SER A 54 3.25 0.82 -15.61
CA SER A 54 2.17 1.72 -16.03
C SER A 54 0.78 1.09 -15.88
N LYS A 55 0.68 -0.25 -15.98
CA LYS A 55 -0.56 -1.00 -15.73
C LYS A 55 -0.99 -0.91 -14.27
N GLU A 56 -0.07 -1.16 -13.34
CA GLU A 56 -0.33 -1.07 -11.90
C GLU A 56 -0.73 0.34 -11.47
N ILE A 57 -0.10 1.38 -12.04
CA ILE A 57 -0.46 2.78 -11.81
C ILE A 57 -1.90 3.05 -12.26
N THR A 58 -2.25 2.63 -13.47
CA THR A 58 -3.59 2.80 -14.01
C THR A 58 -4.65 2.08 -13.17
N GLU A 59 -4.35 0.87 -12.69
CA GLU A 59 -5.25 0.13 -11.80
C GLU A 59 -5.39 0.79 -10.42
N ALA A 60 -4.32 1.36 -9.88
CA ALA A 60 -4.35 2.12 -8.64
C ALA A 60 -5.18 3.41 -8.82
N GLU A 61 -5.06 4.13 -9.93
CA GLU A 61 -5.91 5.29 -10.26
C GLU A 61 -7.38 4.92 -10.35
N LYS A 62 -7.72 3.79 -10.99
CA LYS A 62 -9.09 3.27 -10.99
C LYS A 62 -9.57 2.92 -9.58
N SER A 63 -8.69 2.35 -8.76
CA SER A 63 -8.99 2.00 -7.37
C SER A 63 -9.24 3.25 -6.52
N LEU A 64 -8.50 4.33 -6.75
CA LEU A 64 -8.70 5.63 -6.10
C LEU A 64 -10.05 6.26 -6.39
N LYS A 65 -10.73 5.89 -7.48
CA LYS A 65 -12.10 6.37 -7.76
C LYS A 65 -13.14 5.71 -6.84
N LYS A 66 -12.83 4.57 -6.23
CA LYS A 66 -13.74 3.84 -5.33
C LYS A 66 -13.75 4.46 -3.94
N GLU A 67 -14.95 4.74 -3.42
CA GLU A 67 -15.12 5.43 -2.14
C GLU A 67 -14.51 4.68 -0.95
N GLY A 68 -14.66 3.35 -0.90
CA GLY A 68 -14.05 2.53 0.16
C GLY A 68 -12.53 2.64 0.20
N ILE A 69 -11.87 2.73 -0.95
CA ILE A 69 -10.41 2.90 -1.04
C ILE A 69 -10.00 4.31 -0.61
N LYS A 70 -10.76 5.34 -1.02
CA LYS A 70 -10.50 6.73 -0.56
C LYS A 70 -10.60 6.84 0.96
N LEU A 71 -11.60 6.20 1.56
CA LEU A 71 -11.82 6.20 3.00
C LEU A 71 -10.70 5.46 3.74
N ALA A 72 -10.34 4.26 3.27
CA ALA A 72 -9.22 3.50 3.82
C ALA A 72 -7.91 4.30 3.75
N LEU A 73 -7.58 4.88 2.60
CA LEU A 73 -6.38 5.71 2.44
C LEU A 73 -6.42 6.98 3.29
N LYS A 74 -7.59 7.56 3.56
CA LYS A 74 -7.72 8.71 4.47
C LYS A 74 -7.42 8.30 5.92
N LYS A 75 -7.84 7.10 6.35
CA LYS A 75 -7.50 6.56 7.68
C LYS A 75 -6.02 6.20 7.79
N ILE A 76 -5.48 5.49 6.81
CA ILE A 76 -4.04 5.13 6.73
C ILE A 76 -3.13 6.37 6.70
N GLU A 77 -3.59 7.49 6.14
CA GLU A 77 -2.83 8.75 6.12
C GLU A 77 -2.84 9.48 7.47
N ALA A 78 -3.91 9.31 8.26
CA ALA A 78 -4.04 9.87 9.60
C ALA A 78 -3.28 9.05 10.65
N GLU A 79 -2.95 7.79 10.34
CA GLU A 79 -2.16 6.90 11.18
C GLU A 79 -0.70 6.83 10.68
N GLU A 80 0.28 6.81 11.58
CA GLU A 80 1.73 6.75 11.28
C GLU A 80 2.20 5.50 10.49
N TRP A 81 1.26 4.65 10.06
CA TRP A 81 1.45 3.45 9.27
C TRP A 81 2.17 3.68 7.93
N ALA A 82 2.03 4.86 7.33
CA ALA A 82 2.70 5.18 6.05
C ALA A 82 4.22 5.08 6.14
N ASN A 83 4.82 5.38 7.31
CA ASN A 83 6.27 5.27 7.52
C ASN A 83 6.70 3.81 7.68
N VAL A 84 5.99 3.02 8.48
CA VAL A 84 6.27 1.58 8.68
C VAL A 84 6.13 0.82 7.37
N TRP A 85 5.08 1.13 6.60
CA TRP A 85 4.86 0.50 5.30
C TRP A 85 5.88 0.95 4.26
N SER A 86 6.22 2.24 4.21
CA SER A 86 7.32 2.73 3.36
C SER A 86 8.65 2.05 3.67
N GLU A 87 8.94 1.80 4.94
CA GLU A 87 10.14 1.05 5.35
C GLU A 87 10.06 -0.43 4.97
N LYS A 88 8.92 -1.10 5.17
CA LYS A 88 8.74 -2.48 4.74
C LYS A 88 8.92 -2.60 3.22
N ILE A 89 8.27 -1.75 2.44
CA ILE A 89 8.44 -1.70 0.97
C ILE A 89 9.90 -1.52 0.60
N LYS A 90 10.60 -0.58 1.24
CA LYS A 90 12.03 -0.37 1.00
C LYS A 90 12.87 -1.60 1.34
N ARG A 91 12.55 -2.34 2.40
CA ARG A 91 13.26 -3.57 2.76
C ARG A 91 13.00 -4.69 1.74
N PHE A 92 11.78 -4.81 1.24
CA PHE A 92 11.42 -5.81 0.24
C PHE A 92 11.99 -5.47 -1.14
N THR A 93 11.95 -4.19 -1.57
CA THR A 93 12.52 -3.78 -2.87
C THR A 93 14.04 -3.80 -2.92
N LYS A 94 14.75 -3.75 -1.77
CA LYS A 94 16.22 -3.85 -1.72
C LYS A 94 16.76 -5.29 -1.78
N LYS A 95 15.89 -6.31 -1.65
CA LYS A 95 16.29 -7.73 -1.67
C LYS A 95 16.30 -8.35 -3.08
N LYS A 96 15.97 -7.57 -4.12
CA LYS A 96 16.09 -7.97 -5.54
C LYS A 96 17.26 -7.25 -6.21
#